data_AF-A0A4C1ZPV3-F1
#
_entry.id   AF-A0A4C1ZPV3-F1
#
_cell.length_a   1.000
_cell.length_b   1.000
_cell.length_c   1.000
_cell.angle_alpha   90.00
_cell.angle_beta   90.00
_cell.angle_gamma   90.00
#
_symmetry.space_group_name_H-M   'P 1'
#
loop_
_entity.id
_entity.type
_entity.pdbx_description
1 polymer ?
#
loop_
_entity_poly.entity_id
_entity_poly.type
_entity_poly.pdbx_seq_one_letter_code
_entity_poly.pdbx_strand_id
1 'polypeptide(L)'
;MGVTQGSVLGPFLFLVYINDLPHIIRNGHGIILFADDISLLFKINRQQPAFHEVNSTMSEIVEWFSINNLLLNDKKTKLVQFFLTSAKPVNGNVMVKNEIQDIVDTTLSLDLTLDAKLR
;
A
#
# COMPACT_ATOMS: atom_id res chain seq x y z
N MET A 1 -19.75 -10.64 -6.83
CA MET A 1 -20.13 -11.95 -6.27
C MET A 1 -19.51 -12.02 -4.88
N GLY A 2 -20.32 -12.17 -3.83
CA GLY A 2 -19.84 -12.24 -2.45
C GLY A 2 -19.93 -13.65 -1.89
N VAL A 3 -19.13 -13.97 -0.88
CA VAL A 3 -19.26 -15.22 -0.12
C VAL A 3 -20.24 -15.01 1.03
N THR A 4 -21.05 -16.01 1.36
CA THR A 4 -21.94 -15.99 2.53
C THR A 4 -21.13 -15.86 3.82
N GLN A 5 -21.43 -14.82 4.60
CA GLN A 5 -20.82 -14.60 5.91
C GLN A 5 -21.17 -15.79 6.83
N GLY A 6 -20.15 -16.39 7.47
CA GLY A 6 -20.30 -17.63 8.24
C GLY A 6 -19.77 -18.89 7.55
N SER A 7 -19.32 -18.79 6.29
CA SER A 7 -18.55 -19.85 5.62
C SER A 7 -17.09 -19.82 6.06
N VAL A 8 -16.57 -20.95 6.56
CA VAL A 8 -15.13 -21.14 6.85
C VAL A 8 -14.29 -20.98 5.57
N LEU A 9 -14.86 -21.25 4.40
CA LEU A 9 -14.16 -21.14 3.13
C LEU A 9 -14.08 -19.71 2.60
N GLY A 10 -14.93 -18.78 3.04
CA GLY A 10 -14.94 -17.41 2.51
C GLY A 10 -13.61 -16.68 2.65
N PRO A 11 -13.05 -16.59 3.87
CA PRO A 11 -11.73 -15.98 4.09
C PRO A 11 -10.61 -16.70 3.32
N PHE A 12 -10.65 -18.03 3.27
CA PHE A 12 -9.66 -18.81 2.52
C PHE A 12 -9.70 -18.53 1.01
N LEU A 13 -10.89 -18.50 0.42
CA LEU A 13 -11.07 -18.18 -1.00
C LEU A 13 -10.65 -16.75 -1.30
N PHE A 14 -10.89 -15.80 -0.40
CA PHE A 14 -10.39 -14.43 -0.54
C PHE A 14 -8.86 -14.36 -0.52
N LEU A 15 -8.21 -15.13 0.36
CA LEU A 15 -6.74 -15.21 0.38
C LEU A 15 -6.18 -15.78 -0.93
N VAL A 16 -6.79 -16.84 -1.47
CA VAL A 16 -6.41 -17.39 -2.79
C VAL A 16 -6.64 -16.35 -3.89
N TYR A 17 -7.73 -15.58 -3.80
CA TYR A 17 -8.09 -14.57 -4.78
C TYR A 17 -7.11 -13.40 -4.87
N ILE A 18 -6.57 -12.93 -3.74
CA ILE A 18 -5.63 -11.79 -3.70
C ILE A 18 -4.16 -12.21 -3.88
N ASN A 19 -3.87 -13.52 -3.94
CA ASN A 19 -2.50 -14.03 -3.83
C ASN A 19 -1.59 -13.71 -5.04
N ASP A 20 -2.15 -13.25 -6.16
CA ASP A 20 -1.41 -12.81 -7.34
C ASP A 20 -1.02 -11.33 -7.27
N LEU A 21 -1.72 -10.49 -6.48
CA LEU A 21 -1.40 -9.06 -6.29
C LEU A 21 0.08 -8.77 -6.01
N PRO A 22 0.82 -9.57 -5.19
CA PRO A 22 2.23 -9.31 -4.94
C PRO A 22 3.12 -9.31 -6.17
N HIS A 23 2.71 -9.96 -7.27
CA HIS A 23 3.48 -10.01 -8.52
C HIS A 23 3.54 -8.66 -9.25
N ILE A 24 2.69 -7.69 -8.88
CA ILE A 24 2.74 -6.32 -9.40
C ILE A 24 3.95 -5.57 -8.85
N ILE A 25 4.41 -5.93 -7.66
CA ILE A 25 5.48 -5.22 -6.97
C ILE A 25 6.84 -5.63 -7.55
N ARG A 26 7.55 -4.65 -8.11
CA ARG A 26 8.86 -4.83 -8.74
C ARG A 26 9.98 -4.22 -7.90
N ASN A 27 11.23 -4.45 -8.33
CA ASN A 27 12.40 -3.65 -7.93
C ASN A 27 12.72 -3.58 -6.42
N GLY A 28 12.51 -4.68 -5.68
CA GLY A 28 12.91 -4.76 -4.27
C GLY A 28 12.06 -3.91 -3.31
N HIS A 29 10.93 -3.40 -3.79
CA HIS A 29 9.80 -2.98 -2.97
C HIS A 29 9.15 -4.20 -2.31
N GLY A 30 8.40 -3.96 -1.23
CA GLY A 30 7.73 -4.99 -0.46
C GLY A 30 6.22 -4.80 -0.45
N ILE A 31 5.50 -5.90 -0.23
CA ILE A 31 4.08 -5.92 0.01
C ILE A 31 3.77 -6.93 1.10
N ILE A 32 2.85 -6.55 1.98
CA ILE A 32 2.34 -7.38 3.05
C ILE A 32 0.83 -7.43 2.86
N LEU A 33 0.30 -8.65 2.73
CA LEU A 33 -1.12 -8.91 2.64
C LEU A 33 -1.56 -9.62 3.92
N PHE A 34 -2.60 -9.10 4.57
CA PHE A 34 -3.20 -9.74 5.73
C PHE A 34 -4.70 -9.57 5.68
N ALA A 35 -5.41 -10.62 5.28
CA ALA A 35 -6.83 -10.54 4.93
C ALA A 35 -7.06 -9.35 3.97
N ASP A 36 -7.95 -8.42 4.31
CA ASP A 36 -8.28 -7.22 3.52
C ASP A 36 -7.30 -6.05 3.69
N ASP A 37 -6.35 -6.13 4.62
CA ASP A 37 -5.33 -5.12 4.83
C ASP A 37 -4.11 -5.34 3.93
N ILE A 38 -3.62 -4.25 3.33
CA ILE A 38 -2.48 -4.24 2.41
C ILE A 38 -1.52 -3.15 2.83
N SER A 39 -0.26 -3.52 3.05
CA SER A 39 0.83 -2.58 3.29
C SER A 39 1.85 -2.66 2.16
N LEU A 40 2.21 -1.52 1.59
CA LEU A 40 3.19 -1.39 0.53
C LEU A 40 4.43 -0.69 1.06
N LEU A 41 5.60 -1.27 0.78
CA LEU A 41 6.89 -0.75 1.25
C LEU A 41 7.76 -0.37 0.05
N PHE A 42 8.00 0.92 -0.11
CA PHE A 42 8.83 1.43 -1.20
C PHE A 42 10.23 1.79 -0.71
N LYS A 43 11.25 1.34 -1.45
CA LYS A 43 12.64 1.75 -1.24
C LYS A 43 12.95 2.89 -2.21
N ILE A 44 13.04 4.09 -1.68
CA ILE A 44 13.18 5.31 -2.49
C ILE A 44 14.64 5.76 -2.54
N ASN A 45 15.18 5.91 -3.75
CA ASN A 45 16.45 6.59 -3.98
C ASN A 45 16.21 8.10 -4.15
N ARG A 46 16.83 8.90 -3.27
CA ARG A 46 16.73 10.37 -3.27
C ARG A 46 17.30 11.05 -4.51
N GLN A 47 18.16 10.36 -5.27
CA GLN A 47 18.83 10.90 -6.45
C GLN A 47 17.99 10.80 -7.73
N GLN A 48 16.88 10.04 -7.70
CA GLN A 48 15.93 9.89 -8.80
C GLN A 48 14.62 10.60 -8.45
N PRO A 49 13.69 10.79 -9.41
CA PRO A 49 12.32 11.22 -9.09
C PRO A 49 11.64 10.17 -8.20
N ALA A 50 11.87 10.33 -6.90
CA ALA A 50 11.55 9.42 -5.81
C ALA A 50 10.12 8.85 -5.85
N PHE A 51 9.18 9.66 -6.30
CA PHE A 51 7.76 9.35 -6.31
C PHE A 51 7.24 8.87 -7.66
N HIS A 52 8.03 8.91 -8.73
CA HIS A 52 7.58 8.42 -10.02
C HIS A 52 7.35 6.90 -9.96
N GLU A 53 8.29 6.16 -9.37
CA GLU A 53 8.15 4.71 -9.19
C GLU A 53 6.97 4.36 -8.27
N VAL A 54 6.84 5.06 -7.14
CA VAL A 54 5.71 4.90 -6.21
C VAL A 54 4.37 5.14 -6.92
N ASN A 55 4.24 6.23 -7.68
CA ASN A 55 3.02 6.55 -8.41
C ASN A 55 2.72 5.53 -9.50
N SER A 56 3.74 5.08 -10.24
CA SER A 56 3.58 4.04 -11.27
C SER A 56 3.05 2.74 -10.66
N THR A 57 3.65 2.26 -9.56
CA THR A 57 3.19 1.06 -8.87
C THR A 57 1.80 1.25 -8.26
N MET A 58 1.48 2.41 -7.69
CA MET A 58 0.13 2.68 -7.19
C MET A 58 -0.91 2.68 -8.30
N SER A 59 -0.59 3.18 -9.49
CA SER A 59 -1.47 3.09 -10.66
C SER A 59 -1.73 1.63 -11.06
N GLU A 60 -0.70 0.79 -11.13
CA GLU A 60 -0.84 -0.65 -11.44
C GLU A 60 -1.70 -1.38 -10.39
N ILE A 61 -1.55 -1.03 -9.10
CA ILE A 61 -2.37 -1.61 -8.02
C ILE A 61 -3.83 -1.17 -8.16
N VAL A 62 -4.09 0.13 -8.39
CA VAL A 62 -5.46 0.63 -8.59
C VAL A 62 -6.12 -0.05 -9.80
N GLU A 63 -5.38 -0.25 -10.89
CA GLU A 63 -5.85 -0.97 -12.07
C GLU A 63 -6.16 -2.43 -11.74
N TRP A 64 -5.27 -3.13 -11.01
CA TRP A 64 -5.51 -4.52 -10.60
C TRP A 64 -6.76 -4.65 -9.73
N PHE A 65 -6.97 -3.73 -8.78
CA PHE A 65 -8.20 -3.68 -7.99
C PHE A 65 -9.44 -3.52 -8.87
N SER A 66 -9.37 -2.64 -9.88
CA SER A 66 -10.45 -2.40 -10.84
C SER A 66 -10.77 -3.66 -11.66
N ILE A 67 -9.76 -4.30 -12.25
CA ILE A 67 -9.91 -5.54 -13.04
C ILE A 67 -10.51 -6.66 -12.18
N ASN A 68 -10.11 -6.73 -10.92
CA ASN A 68 -10.58 -7.71 -9.94
C ASN A 68 -11.90 -7.30 -9.26
N ASN A 69 -12.57 -6.23 -9.70
CA ASN A 69 -13.83 -5.76 -9.10
C ASN A 69 -13.74 -5.56 -7.57
N LEU A 70 -12.57 -5.18 -7.08
CA LEU A 70 -12.31 -4.83 -5.69
C LEU A 70 -12.29 -3.31 -5.52
N LEU A 71 -12.71 -2.85 -4.34
CA LEU A 71 -12.71 -1.44 -4.00
C LEU A 71 -11.54 -1.13 -3.07
N LEU A 72 -10.54 -0.40 -3.58
CA LEU A 72 -9.51 0.20 -2.74
C LEU A 72 -10.12 1.34 -1.90
N ASN A 73 -9.86 1.37 -0.59
CA ASN A 73 -10.35 2.44 0.28
C ASN A 73 -9.34 3.60 0.34
N ASP A 74 -9.40 4.50 -0.65
CA ASP A 74 -8.56 5.70 -0.79
C ASP A 74 -8.52 6.58 0.47
N LYS A 75 -9.64 6.73 1.19
CA LYS A 75 -9.72 7.51 2.43
C LYS A 75 -8.93 6.89 3.60
N LYS A 76 -8.89 5.55 3.64
CA LYS A 76 -8.15 4.79 4.66
C LYS A 76 -6.70 4.54 4.27
N THR A 77 -6.34 4.65 3.00
CA THR A 77 -4.94 4.59 2.56
C THR A 77 -4.16 5.73 3.21
N LYS A 78 -3.04 5.40 3.85
CA LYS A 78 -2.14 6.37 4.50
C LYS A 78 -0.72 6.17 4.00
N LEU A 79 -0.02 7.28 3.79
CA LEU A 79 1.38 7.27 3.39
C LEU A 79 2.25 7.68 4.58
N VAL A 80 3.22 6.83 4.94
CA VAL A 80 4.21 7.14 5.98
C VAL A 80 5.59 7.14 5.33
N GLN A 81 6.37 8.18 5.61
CA GLN A 81 7.75 8.28 5.14
C GLN A 81 8.71 7.98 6.28
N PHE A 82 9.54 6.95 6.10
CA PHE A 82 10.62 6.64 7.02
C PHE A 82 11.95 7.19 6.49
N PHE A 83 12.70 7.87 7.35
CA PHE A 83 14.03 8.38 7.02
C PHE A 83 14.94 8.30 8.24
N LEU A 84 16.24 8.15 7.99
CA LEU A 84 17.26 8.24 9.04
C LEU A 84 17.27 9.67 9.61
N THR A 85 17.58 9.80 10.90
CA THR A 85 17.54 11.08 11.63
C THR A 85 18.40 12.18 10.98
N SER A 86 19.47 11.80 10.29
CA SER A 86 20.39 12.72 9.58
C SER A 86 19.86 13.18 8.22
N ALA A 87 18.74 12.63 7.75
CA ALA A 87 18.31 12.71 6.37
C ALA A 87 16.98 13.48 6.26
N LYS A 88 16.90 14.48 5.38
CA LYS A 88 15.67 15.27 5.19
C LYS A 88 14.53 14.44 4.55
N PRO A 89 13.26 14.72 4.86
CA PRO A 89 12.14 14.12 4.13
C PRO A 89 12.18 14.52 2.65
N VAL A 90 11.67 13.65 1.78
CA VAL A 90 11.60 13.91 0.34
C VAL A 90 10.20 14.43 0.04
N ASN A 91 10.15 15.63 -0.54
CA ASN A 91 8.88 16.21 -0.98
C ASN A 91 8.42 15.51 -2.26
N GLY A 92 7.17 15.05 -2.26
CA GLY A 92 6.50 14.58 -3.45
C GLY A 92 5.11 14.08 -3.12
N ASN A 93 4.28 14.05 -4.16
CA ASN A 93 2.87 13.69 -4.05
C ASN A 93 2.71 12.25 -4.53
N VAL A 94 2.01 11.44 -3.73
CA VAL A 94 1.53 10.12 -4.16
C VAL A 94 0.06 10.25 -4.52
N MET A 95 -0.31 9.78 -5.70
CA MET A 95 -1.68 9.78 -6.19
C MET A 95 -2.29 8.39 -6.06
N VAL A 96 -3.50 8.33 -5.52
CA VAL A 96 -4.31 7.11 -5.46
C VAL A 96 -5.69 7.47 -5.97
N LYS A 97 -6.14 6.83 -7.06
CA LYS A 97 -7.42 7.14 -7.72
C LYS A 97 -7.62 8.63 -8.03
N ASN A 98 -6.55 9.32 -8.45
CA ASN A 98 -6.51 10.76 -8.72
C ASN A 98 -6.64 11.67 -7.48
N GLU A 99 -6.62 11.13 -6.27
CA GLU A 99 -6.50 11.92 -5.04
C GLU A 99 -5.06 11.90 -4.53
N ILE A 100 -4.58 13.07 -4.09
CA ILE A 100 -3.26 13.18 -3.46
C ILE A 100 -3.39 12.65 -2.03
N GLN A 101 -2.52 11.70 -1.69
CA GLN A 101 -2.48 11.12 -0.36
C GLN A 101 -1.67 11.96 0.59
N ASP A 102 -2.25 12.22 1.76
CA ASP A 102 -1.58 12.91 2.85
C ASP A 102 -0.46 12.04 3.42
N ILE A 103 0.71 12.67 3.61
CA ILE A 103 1.81 12.07 4.37
C ILE A 103 1.48 12.26 5.85
N VAL A 104 1.41 11.17 6.59
CA VAL A 104 1.13 11.17 8.03
C VAL A 104 2.37 10.73 8.82
N ASP A 105 2.54 11.30 10.01
CA ASP A 105 3.64 10.94 10.92
C ASP A 105 3.40 9.57 11.57
N THR A 106 2.14 9.16 11.75
CA THR A 106 1.79 7.93 12.45
C THR A 106 0.59 7.26 11.77
N THR A 107 0.61 5.92 11.68
CA THR A 107 -0.54 5.13 11.22
C THR A 107 -0.67 3.83 12.00
N LEU A 108 -1.88 3.26 12.02
CA LEU A 108 -2.12 1.91 12.52
C LEU A 108 -2.01 0.92 11.36
N SER A 109 -1.28 -0.18 11.53
CA SER A 109 -1.23 -1.31 10.61
C SER A 109 -1.17 -2.60 11.41
N LEU A 110 -2.16 -3.49 11.25
CA LEU A 110 -2.24 -4.77 11.96
C LEU A 110 -2.11 -4.64 13.48
N ASP A 111 -2.85 -3.70 14.06
CA ASP A 111 -2.81 -3.33 15.48
C ASP A 111 -1.45 -2.80 15.99
N LEU A 112 -0.47 -2.61 15.10
CA LEU A 112 0.80 -1.96 15.39
C LEU A 112 0.70 -0.47 15.02
N THR A 113 1.21 0.38 15.90
CA THR A 113 1.40 1.79 15.60
C THR A 113 2.75 1.98 14.93
N LEU A 114 2.75 2.43 13.68
CA LEU A 114 3.94 2.78 12.92
C LEU A 114 4.14 4.29 13.00
N ASP A 115 5.29 4.72 13.53
CA ASP A 115 5.68 6.13 13.62
C ASP A 115 6.85 6.42 12.66
N ALA A 116 6.78 7.54 11.95
CA ALA A 116 7.80 7.99 11.01
C ALA A 116 9.17 8.18 11.68
N LYS A 117 9.20 8.45 12.99
CA LYS A 117 10.41 8.53 13.80
C LYS A 117 10.71 7.14 14.36
N LEU A 118 11.69 6.47 13.75
CA LEU A 118 12.27 5.22 14.24
C LEU A 118 13.09 5.47 15.54
N ARG A 119 12.40 5.82 16.64
CA ARG A 119 13.00 5.99 17.98
C ARG A 119 13.13 4.67 18.72
#